data_AF-A0A9D5V8W4-F1
#
_entry.id   AF-A0A9D5V8W4-F1
#
_cell.length_a   1.000
_cell.length_b   1.000
_cell.length_c   1.000
_cell.angle_alpha   90.00
_cell.angle_beta   90.00
_cell.angle_gamma   90.00
#
_symmetry.space_group_name_H-M   'P 1'
#
loop_
_entity.id
_entity.type
_entity.pdbx_description
1 polymer ?
#
loop_
_entity_poly.entity_id
_entity_poly.type
_entity_poly.pdbx_seq_one_letter_code
_entity_poly.pdbx_strand_id
1 'polypeptide(L)'
;MTPMPRPRRRIQGRSLLKASFAAVCCAVLGLAWGSANAWAQDAGDGAPAGSITHQMYLDMKLGKLNIHGDNAVIDALVLQRDIPISYDYISTLMRTPNAFGEGPACIVCHSSNDPAKSYRGLDLSTCEGILRGATEKPARPIIQAGDPHASLLVRMVRNNRMPLGVPFFEPVDSDAILKIKDWINAGAKNDEDFAKTVLPLFTDPNAFGAETACVECHKSFRDPPSFNELNLTSYEAIMTGAFSKTRGKVGKPGVPVVIPFNAEDSPLYQRLTKNRMPPGVDPGSPNDHPNTLLLMRWVEQGAWCK
;
A
#
# COMPACT_ATOMS: atom_id res chain seq x y z
N MET A 1 -52.58 -54.17 -1.29
CA MET A 1 -53.75 -53.51 -1.90
C MET A 1 -53.41 -52.06 -2.18
N THR A 2 -53.05 -51.77 -3.43
CA THR A 2 -53.36 -50.52 -4.16
C THR A 2 -54.89 -50.29 -4.13
N PRO A 3 -55.46 -49.06 -4.22
CA PRO A 3 -55.21 -48.09 -5.31
C PRO A 3 -55.29 -46.57 -4.90
N MET A 4 -54.53 -45.69 -5.56
CA MET A 4 -54.93 -44.69 -6.60
C MET A 4 -55.46 -43.31 -6.12
N PRO A 5 -55.29 -42.24 -6.95
CA PRO A 5 -55.11 -40.86 -6.49
C PRO A 5 -56.07 -39.80 -7.11
N ARG A 6 -56.00 -38.57 -6.55
CA ARG A 6 -56.23 -37.23 -7.15
C ARG A 6 -57.64 -36.87 -7.71
N PRO A 7 -58.01 -35.58 -7.67
CA PRO A 7 -57.66 -34.68 -8.79
C PRO A 7 -57.10 -33.31 -8.37
N ARG A 8 -56.26 -32.80 -9.27
CA ARG A 8 -55.82 -31.41 -9.37
C ARG A 8 -56.97 -30.52 -9.85
N ARG A 9 -56.99 -29.25 -9.43
CA ARG A 9 -57.33 -28.15 -10.36
C ARG A 9 -56.30 -27.04 -10.28
N ARG A 10 -55.88 -26.65 -11.47
CA ARG A 10 -54.90 -25.64 -11.86
C ARG A 10 -55.72 -24.55 -12.55
N ILE A 11 -55.59 -23.29 -12.17
CA ILE A 11 -55.89 -22.18 -13.07
C ILE A 11 -54.76 -21.16 -12.97
N GLN A 12 -54.19 -20.87 -14.14
CA GLN A 12 -53.18 -19.86 -14.43
C GLN A 12 -53.86 -18.52 -14.76
N GLY A 13 -53.10 -17.42 -14.68
CA GLY A 13 -53.40 -16.13 -15.33
C GLY A 13 -52.95 -14.97 -14.43
N ARG A 14 -51.69 -14.50 -14.45
CA ARG A 14 -51.02 -13.57 -15.40
C ARG A 14 -51.72 -12.22 -15.63
N SER A 15 -50.87 -11.17 -15.60
CA SER A 15 -51.00 -9.80 -16.16
C SER A 15 -51.50 -8.73 -15.18
N LEU A 16 -50.63 -7.90 -14.58
CA LEU A 16 -49.91 -6.71 -15.10
C LEU A 16 -50.75 -5.43 -15.17
N LEU A 17 -50.25 -4.43 -14.44
CA LEU A 17 -50.16 -2.99 -14.75
C LEU A 17 -51.45 -2.17 -14.93
N LYS A 18 -51.66 -1.21 -14.01
CA LYS A 18 -51.54 0.25 -14.23
C LYS A 18 -52.02 0.96 -12.94
N ALA A 19 -51.12 1.61 -12.22
CA ALA A 19 -50.85 3.05 -12.34
C ALA A 19 -52.09 3.91 -12.02
N SER A 20 -52.12 4.50 -10.83
CA SER A 20 -52.95 5.66 -10.52
C SER A 20 -52.08 6.67 -9.78
N PHE A 21 -51.85 7.77 -10.48
CA PHE A 21 -51.30 9.02 -9.99
C PHE A 21 -52.23 9.60 -8.91
N ALA A 22 -51.68 9.92 -7.75
CA ALA A 22 -52.24 10.93 -6.87
C ALA A 22 -51.08 11.79 -6.36
N ALA A 23 -50.99 12.99 -6.92
CA ALA A 23 -50.08 14.04 -6.49
C ALA A 23 -50.56 14.58 -5.14
N VAL A 24 -49.67 14.55 -4.14
CA VAL A 24 -49.77 15.41 -2.97
C VAL A 24 -48.41 16.09 -2.82
N CYS A 25 -48.40 17.38 -3.18
CA CYS A 25 -47.34 18.31 -2.80
C CYS A 25 -47.35 18.48 -1.29
N CYS A 26 -46.25 18.13 -0.63
CA CYS A 26 -45.81 18.82 0.57
C CYS A 26 -44.28 18.77 0.61
N ALA A 27 -43.70 19.96 0.53
CA ALA A 27 -42.28 20.21 0.62
C ALA A 27 -41.77 20.01 2.07
N VAL A 28 -40.43 19.95 2.14
CA VAL A 28 -39.56 20.33 3.26
C VAL A 28 -38.96 19.17 4.09
N LEU A 29 -37.61 19.19 4.08
CA LEU A 29 -36.61 18.55 4.94
C LEU A 29 -36.19 17.10 4.65
N GLY A 30 -35.15 16.99 3.83
CA GLY A 30 -34.29 15.82 3.77
C GLY A 30 -33.35 15.76 4.99
N LEU A 31 -33.35 14.62 5.68
CA LEU A 31 -32.31 14.22 6.62
C LEU A 31 -31.62 12.99 6.05
N ALA A 32 -30.52 13.21 5.35
CA ALA A 32 -29.57 12.17 5.00
C ALA A 32 -28.70 11.89 6.23
N TRP A 33 -28.81 10.70 6.81
CA TRP A 33 -27.81 10.17 7.73
C TRP A 33 -26.60 9.68 6.94
N GLY A 34 -25.75 10.64 6.58
CA GLY A 34 -24.35 10.39 6.28
C GLY A 34 -23.56 10.34 7.57
N SER A 35 -22.97 9.19 7.87
CA SER A 35 -21.97 9.00 8.92
C SER A 35 -20.72 9.82 8.58
N ALA A 36 -20.63 11.02 9.15
CA ALA A 36 -19.45 11.87 9.09
C ALA A 36 -18.44 11.40 10.16
N ASN A 37 -17.26 10.98 9.71
CA ASN A 37 -16.06 11.02 10.53
C ASN A 37 -15.76 12.49 10.81
N ALA A 38 -16.12 12.96 12.00
CA ALA A 38 -15.69 14.23 12.53
C ALA A 38 -14.19 14.16 12.84
N TRP A 39 -13.36 14.49 11.86
CA TRP A 39 -12.11 15.17 12.17
C TRP A 39 -12.53 16.59 12.53
N ALA A 40 -12.45 16.93 13.81
CA ALA A 40 -12.62 18.30 14.26
C ALA A 40 -11.59 19.16 13.52
N GLN A 41 -12.05 19.87 12.49
CA GLN A 41 -11.37 21.06 12.01
C GLN A 41 -11.62 22.11 13.08
N ASP A 42 -10.64 22.30 13.97
CA ASP A 42 -10.53 23.57 14.66
C ASP A 42 -10.28 24.63 13.58
N ALA A 43 -11.36 25.31 13.19
CA ALA A 43 -11.29 26.60 12.54
C ALA A 43 -10.77 27.60 13.58
N GLY A 44 -9.44 27.62 13.74
CA GLY A 44 -8.74 28.64 14.50
C GLY A 44 -8.69 29.94 13.69
N ASP A 45 -9.21 31.00 14.31
CA ASP A 45 -9.26 32.37 13.81
C ASP A 45 -7.92 32.88 13.25
N GLY A 46 -8.03 33.77 12.26
CA GLY A 46 -6.93 34.35 11.48
C GLY A 46 -5.96 35.25 12.24
N ALA A 47 -5.15 34.66 13.12
CA ALA A 47 -3.87 35.22 13.52
C ALA A 47 -2.83 34.88 12.44
N PRO A 48 -1.93 35.80 12.05
CA PRO A 48 -0.86 35.45 11.11
C PRO A 48 -0.03 34.35 11.76
N ALA A 49 -0.02 33.17 11.15
CA ALA A 49 0.87 32.09 11.54
C ALA A 49 2.27 32.69 11.67
N GLY A 50 2.80 32.75 12.91
CA GLY A 50 4.13 33.31 13.14
C GLY A 50 5.13 32.64 12.20
N SER A 51 6.21 33.33 11.84
CA SER A 51 7.27 32.74 11.00
C SER A 51 7.66 31.35 11.51
N ILE A 52 8.15 30.47 10.64
CA ILE A 52 8.60 29.11 11.04
C ILE A 52 9.51 29.18 12.27
N THR A 53 10.39 30.19 12.31
CA THR A 53 11.27 30.50 13.45
C THR A 53 10.49 30.83 14.74
N HIS A 54 9.46 31.66 14.68
CA HIS A 54 8.61 31.98 15.84
C HIS A 54 7.91 30.72 16.36
N GLN A 55 7.28 29.95 15.47
CA GLN A 55 6.61 28.73 15.85
C GLN A 55 7.61 27.70 16.43
N MET A 56 8.84 27.60 15.89
CA MET A 56 9.89 26.72 16.42
C MET A 56 10.27 27.13 17.84
N TYR A 57 10.47 28.43 18.07
CA TYR A 57 10.75 28.95 19.40
C TYR A 57 9.65 28.61 20.41
N LEU A 58 8.38 28.74 20.02
CA LEU A 58 7.26 28.35 20.89
C LEU A 58 7.26 26.86 21.21
N ASP A 59 7.47 25.99 20.24
CA ASP A 59 7.49 24.54 20.47
C ASP A 59 8.67 24.09 21.33
N MET A 60 9.84 24.75 21.19
CA MET A 60 10.97 24.56 22.10
C MET A 60 10.59 24.95 23.54
N LYS A 61 9.95 26.11 23.71
CA LYS A 61 9.52 26.61 25.04
C LYS A 61 8.46 25.73 25.68
N LEU A 62 7.56 25.16 24.88
CA LEU A 62 6.46 24.32 25.34
C LEU A 62 6.83 22.84 25.44
N GLY A 63 8.08 22.46 25.13
CA GLY A 63 8.51 21.06 25.14
C GLY A 63 7.78 20.18 24.12
N LYS A 64 7.26 20.79 23.04
CA LYS A 64 6.48 20.11 22.00
C LYS A 64 7.35 19.52 20.89
N LEU A 65 8.63 19.90 20.81
CA LEU A 65 9.56 19.29 19.86
C LEU A 65 9.89 17.87 20.31
N ASN A 66 9.41 16.90 19.54
CA ASN A 66 9.73 15.50 19.73
C ASN A 66 11.08 15.18 19.05
N ILE A 67 12.19 15.33 19.77
CA ILE A 67 13.54 15.09 19.25
C ILE A 67 14.02 13.72 19.69
N HIS A 68 13.70 12.69 18.91
CA HIS A 68 14.16 11.31 19.15
C HIS A 68 14.73 10.70 17.87
N GLY A 69 15.91 10.06 18.00
CA GLY A 69 16.62 9.41 16.89
C GLY A 69 17.36 10.37 15.97
N ASP A 70 18.14 9.80 15.05
CA ASP A 70 19.04 10.56 14.17
C ASP A 70 18.30 11.41 13.11
N ASN A 71 17.01 11.12 12.90
CA ASN A 71 16.15 11.81 11.93
C ASN A 71 15.28 12.92 12.54
N ALA A 72 15.44 13.19 13.84
CA ALA A 72 14.58 14.09 14.61
C ALA A 72 14.41 15.49 14.00
N VAL A 73 15.43 16.00 13.29
CA VAL A 73 15.37 17.30 12.62
C VAL A 73 14.37 17.30 11.47
N ILE A 74 14.31 16.22 10.68
CA ILE A 74 13.36 16.10 9.57
C ILE A 74 11.94 15.98 10.10
N ASP A 75 11.74 15.14 11.11
CA ASP A 75 10.43 14.94 11.73
C ASP A 75 9.92 16.25 12.35
N ALA A 76 10.75 16.92 13.15
CA ALA A 76 10.34 18.09 13.92
C ALA A 76 10.29 19.38 13.10
N LEU A 77 11.15 19.55 12.10
CA LEU A 77 11.24 20.82 11.37
C LEU A 77 10.63 20.77 9.98
N VAL A 78 10.67 19.63 9.30
CA VAL A 78 10.17 19.54 7.92
C VAL A 78 8.76 18.98 7.90
N LEU A 79 8.54 17.82 8.53
CA LEU A 79 7.25 17.12 8.48
C LEU A 79 6.20 17.81 9.35
N GLN A 80 6.52 18.19 10.60
CA GLN A 80 5.57 18.89 11.49
C GLN A 80 5.18 20.29 11.02
N ARG A 81 5.99 20.93 10.17
CA ARG A 81 5.80 22.34 9.76
C ARG A 81 5.40 22.51 8.32
N ASP A 82 5.05 21.41 7.66
CA ASP A 82 4.55 21.38 6.29
C ASP A 82 5.45 22.13 5.28
N ILE A 83 6.77 22.15 5.51
CA ILE A 83 7.70 22.90 4.65
C ILE A 83 7.60 22.37 3.20
N PRO A 84 7.38 23.24 2.19
CA PRO A 84 7.34 22.81 0.80
C PRO A 84 8.65 22.15 0.36
N ILE A 85 8.55 20.94 -0.20
CA ILE A 85 9.69 20.26 -0.81
C ILE A 85 9.71 20.63 -2.30
N SER A 86 10.79 21.26 -2.75
CA SER A 86 10.93 21.64 -4.16
C SER A 86 11.24 20.44 -5.03
N TYR A 87 10.82 20.50 -6.30
CA TYR A 87 11.22 19.51 -7.28
C TYR A 87 12.74 19.46 -7.48
N ASP A 88 13.46 20.58 -7.36
CA ASP A 88 14.93 20.61 -7.49
C ASP A 88 15.62 19.68 -6.48
N TYR A 89 15.10 19.62 -5.26
CA TYR A 89 15.60 18.68 -4.26
C TYR A 89 15.32 17.23 -4.67
N ILE A 90 14.10 16.93 -5.11
CA ILE A 90 13.74 15.58 -5.61
C ILE A 90 14.58 15.18 -6.82
N SER A 91 14.80 16.11 -7.76
CA SER A 91 15.64 15.91 -8.95
C SER A 91 17.08 15.57 -8.58
N THR A 92 17.61 16.20 -7.52
CA THR A 92 18.92 15.88 -6.95
C THR A 92 18.92 14.48 -6.36
N LEU A 93 17.91 14.10 -5.57
CA LEU A 93 17.83 12.75 -5.00
C LEU A 93 17.85 11.65 -6.07
N MET A 94 17.19 11.85 -7.22
CA MET A 94 17.19 10.86 -8.32
C MET A 94 18.56 10.73 -9.01
N ARG A 95 19.42 11.75 -8.89
CA ARG A 95 20.75 11.85 -9.50
C ARG A 95 21.89 11.45 -8.58
N THR A 96 21.63 11.39 -7.29
CA THR A 96 22.64 11.13 -6.28
C THR A 96 22.70 9.64 -5.93
N PRO A 97 23.84 8.97 -6.12
CA PRO A 97 24.05 7.63 -5.57
C PRO A 97 23.84 7.63 -4.06
N ASN A 98 23.41 6.50 -3.51
CA ASN A 98 23.15 6.33 -2.08
C ASN A 98 22.03 7.21 -1.48
N ALA A 99 21.25 7.93 -2.29
CA ALA A 99 20.23 8.87 -1.79
C ALA A 99 19.12 8.20 -0.95
N PHE A 100 18.83 6.93 -1.20
CA PHE A 100 17.75 6.17 -0.52
C PHE A 100 18.26 4.87 0.12
N GLY A 101 19.57 4.76 0.34
CA GLY A 101 20.27 3.51 0.69
C GLY A 101 21.37 3.20 -0.34
N GLU A 102 22.33 2.35 0.04
CA GLU A 102 23.52 2.06 -0.79
C GLU A 102 23.15 1.57 -2.19
N GLY A 103 23.73 2.20 -3.21
CA GLY A 103 23.55 1.82 -4.60
C GLY A 103 23.65 2.96 -5.62
N PRO A 104 23.50 2.66 -6.92
CA PRO A 104 23.61 3.64 -7.99
C PRO A 104 22.48 4.68 -7.95
N ALA A 105 22.72 5.84 -8.56
CA ALA A 105 21.67 6.83 -8.79
C ALA A 105 20.56 6.27 -9.68
N CYS A 106 19.32 6.68 -9.42
CA CYS A 106 18.14 6.14 -10.09
C CYS A 106 18.19 6.38 -11.61
N ILE A 107 18.64 7.58 -12.03
CA ILE A 107 18.68 7.97 -13.45
C ILE A 107 19.66 7.16 -14.30
N VAL A 108 20.58 6.39 -13.69
CA VAL A 108 21.47 5.49 -14.44
C VAL A 108 20.65 4.44 -15.20
N CYS A 109 19.58 3.95 -14.58
CA CYS A 109 18.69 2.95 -15.18
C CYS A 109 17.34 3.52 -15.64
N HIS A 110 16.96 4.70 -15.12
CA HIS A 110 15.65 5.32 -15.32
C HIS A 110 15.76 6.78 -15.78
N SER A 111 16.18 7.03 -17.02
CA SER A 111 16.43 8.39 -17.56
C SER A 111 15.71 8.70 -18.87
N SER A 112 14.81 7.82 -19.30
CA SER A 112 14.09 8.02 -20.55
C SER A 112 12.75 7.31 -20.55
N ASN A 113 11.78 7.84 -21.27
CA ASN A 113 10.53 7.14 -21.58
C ASN A 113 10.63 6.20 -22.78
N ASP A 114 11.84 5.97 -23.31
CA ASP A 114 12.12 4.95 -24.32
C ASP A 114 12.52 3.62 -23.63
N PRO A 115 11.69 2.56 -23.71
CA PRO A 115 11.99 1.27 -23.08
C PRO A 115 13.27 0.60 -23.60
N ALA A 116 13.78 0.98 -24.78
CA ALA A 116 15.05 0.47 -25.30
C ALA A 116 16.27 1.05 -24.57
N LYS A 117 16.10 2.16 -23.84
CA LYS A 117 17.19 2.89 -23.16
C LYS A 117 17.04 2.93 -21.65
N SER A 118 15.83 2.70 -21.15
CA SER A 118 15.48 2.83 -19.76
C SER A 118 14.58 1.69 -19.33
N TYR A 119 14.89 1.06 -18.20
CA TYR A 119 14.06 -0.01 -17.67
C TYR A 119 12.63 0.48 -17.46
N ARG A 120 11.67 -0.26 -18.01
CA ARG A 120 10.23 0.07 -17.98
C ARG A 120 9.85 1.34 -18.74
N GLY A 121 10.76 1.91 -19.55
CA GLY A 121 10.58 3.22 -20.15
C GLY A 121 10.22 4.27 -19.10
N LEU A 122 10.86 4.19 -17.93
CA LEU A 122 10.64 5.09 -16.81
C LEU A 122 11.69 6.20 -16.83
N ASP A 123 11.25 7.45 -16.77
CA ASP A 123 12.16 8.60 -16.67
C ASP A 123 12.05 9.23 -15.28
N LEU A 124 13.08 9.08 -14.46
CA LEU A 124 13.20 9.75 -13.15
C LEU A 124 14.06 11.02 -13.21
N SER A 125 14.51 11.41 -14.41
CA SER A 125 15.36 12.58 -14.60
C SER A 125 14.55 13.88 -14.70
N THR A 126 13.27 13.82 -15.09
CA THR A 126 12.40 15.01 -15.24
C THR A 126 11.15 14.88 -14.38
N CYS A 127 10.52 16.00 -13.99
CA CYS A 127 9.31 15.94 -13.18
C CYS A 127 8.18 15.30 -14.00
N GLU A 128 8.06 15.71 -15.26
CA GLU A 128 7.09 15.18 -16.20
C GLU A 128 7.31 13.69 -16.45
N GLY A 129 8.56 13.24 -16.50
CA GLY A 129 8.94 11.83 -16.58
C GLY A 129 8.46 11.03 -15.36
N ILE A 130 8.72 11.54 -14.15
CA ILE A 130 8.29 10.90 -12.89
C ILE A 130 6.76 10.78 -12.85
N LEU A 131 6.06 11.86 -13.19
CA LEU A 131 4.59 11.91 -13.18
C LEU A 131 3.97 11.04 -14.29
N ARG A 132 4.63 10.94 -15.45
CA ARG A 132 4.22 10.02 -16.53
C ARG A 132 4.36 8.55 -16.11
N GLY A 133 5.39 8.24 -15.33
CA GLY A 133 5.67 6.90 -14.83
C GLY A 133 6.23 5.95 -15.88
N ALA A 134 5.98 4.66 -15.68
CA ALA A 134 6.49 3.61 -16.57
C ALA A 134 5.65 3.56 -17.86
N THR A 135 6.32 3.64 -19.01
CA THR A 135 5.65 3.69 -20.33
C THR A 135 5.68 2.36 -21.07
N GLU A 136 6.61 1.46 -20.72
CA GLU A 136 6.62 0.10 -21.25
C GLU A 136 5.38 -0.67 -20.78
N LYS A 137 4.74 -1.45 -21.67
CA LYS A 137 3.53 -2.19 -21.33
C LYS A 137 3.78 -3.21 -20.19
N PRO A 138 2.85 -3.37 -19.23
CA PRO A 138 1.73 -2.47 -18.96
C PRO A 138 2.24 -1.11 -18.43
N ALA A 139 1.82 -0.03 -19.09
CA ALA A 139 2.15 1.32 -18.68
C ALA A 139 1.37 1.66 -17.40
N ARG A 140 2.02 2.34 -16.46
CA ARG A 140 1.41 2.66 -15.15
C ARG A 140 2.06 3.87 -14.49
N PRO A 141 1.28 4.68 -13.77
CA PRO A 141 1.82 5.74 -12.93
C PRO A 141 2.67 5.13 -11.81
N ILE A 142 3.68 5.88 -11.36
CA ILE A 142 4.49 5.51 -10.19
C ILE A 142 4.26 6.42 -9.00
N ILE A 143 3.64 7.57 -9.22
CA ILE A 143 3.22 8.56 -8.22
C ILE A 143 1.70 8.63 -8.22
N GLN A 144 1.13 8.57 -7.02
CA GLN A 144 -0.24 8.95 -6.73
C GLN A 144 -0.16 10.24 -5.90
N ALA A 145 -0.35 11.39 -6.56
CA ALA A 145 -0.26 12.69 -5.90
C ALA A 145 -1.24 12.77 -4.71
N GLY A 146 -0.76 13.27 -3.57
CA GLY A 146 -1.50 13.33 -2.31
C GLY A 146 -1.45 12.04 -1.48
N ASP A 147 -1.04 10.90 -2.05
CA ASP A 147 -0.95 9.63 -1.32
C ASP A 147 0.41 8.93 -1.55
N PRO A 148 1.40 9.20 -0.68
CA PRO A 148 2.70 8.57 -0.78
C PRO A 148 2.64 7.05 -0.58
N HIS A 149 1.68 6.53 0.20
CA HIS A 149 1.60 5.10 0.48
C HIS A 149 1.01 4.29 -0.69
N ALA A 150 0.12 4.91 -1.49
CA ALA A 150 -0.36 4.35 -2.75
C ALA A 150 0.68 4.43 -3.89
N SER A 151 1.67 5.32 -3.77
CA SER A 151 2.69 5.54 -4.81
C SER A 151 3.64 4.35 -4.96
N LEU A 152 3.80 3.84 -6.18
CA LEU A 152 4.72 2.73 -6.48
C LEU A 152 6.17 3.11 -6.17
N LEU A 153 6.61 4.32 -6.52
CA LEU A 153 7.99 4.77 -6.27
C LEU A 153 8.36 4.64 -4.79
N VAL A 154 7.48 5.12 -3.90
CA VAL A 154 7.66 5.04 -2.45
C VAL A 154 7.73 3.59 -1.99
N ARG A 155 6.84 2.72 -2.50
CA ARG A 155 6.88 1.29 -2.18
C ARG A 155 8.20 0.65 -2.64
N MET A 156 8.70 0.98 -3.83
CA MET A 156 9.94 0.40 -4.34
C MET A 156 11.16 0.79 -3.49
N VAL A 157 11.23 2.00 -2.92
CA VAL A 157 12.39 2.39 -2.08
C VAL A 157 12.28 1.93 -0.62
N ARG A 158 11.05 1.69 -0.12
CA ARG A 158 10.80 1.30 1.28
C ARG A 158 10.69 -0.20 1.50
N ASN A 159 10.06 -0.90 0.57
CA ASN A 159 9.60 -2.25 0.81
C ASN A 159 10.63 -3.27 0.34
N ASN A 160 11.24 -3.98 1.29
CA ASN A 160 11.99 -5.19 0.99
C ASN A 160 11.11 -6.23 0.27
N ARG A 161 11.70 -6.88 -0.74
CA ARG A 161 11.18 -8.13 -1.32
C ARG A 161 11.20 -9.22 -0.27
N MET A 162 10.24 -10.14 -0.37
CA MET A 162 10.12 -11.32 0.47
C MET A 162 10.30 -12.60 -0.37
N PRO A 163 10.87 -13.68 0.19
CA PRO A 163 11.47 -13.76 1.53
C PRO A 163 12.64 -12.79 1.71
N LEU A 164 12.85 -12.32 2.95
CA LEU A 164 13.84 -11.27 3.22
C LEU A 164 15.23 -11.74 2.78
N GLY A 165 15.91 -10.95 1.96
CA GLY A 165 17.24 -11.29 1.44
C GLY A 165 17.25 -12.08 0.13
N VAL A 166 16.08 -12.40 -0.46
CA VAL A 166 16.03 -13.00 -1.80
C VAL A 166 16.76 -12.10 -2.82
N PRO A 167 17.68 -12.63 -3.64
CA PRO A 167 18.40 -11.83 -4.62
C PRO A 167 17.47 -11.21 -5.67
N PHE A 168 17.82 -10.00 -6.14
CA PHE A 168 16.97 -9.27 -7.09
C PHE A 168 16.86 -9.94 -8.48
N PHE A 169 17.82 -10.82 -8.81
CA PHE A 169 17.85 -11.57 -10.06
C PHE A 169 16.99 -12.85 -10.02
N GLU A 170 16.49 -13.24 -8.84
CA GLU A 170 15.55 -14.36 -8.76
C GLU A 170 14.24 -14.03 -9.48
N PRO A 171 13.68 -14.96 -10.28
CA PRO A 171 12.46 -14.74 -11.04
C PRO A 171 11.30 -14.23 -10.17
N VAL A 172 10.53 -13.28 -10.70
CA VAL A 172 9.35 -12.70 -10.04
C VAL A 172 8.03 -13.30 -10.57
N ASP A 173 8.14 -14.32 -11.40
CA ASP A 173 7.07 -15.00 -12.13
C ASP A 173 7.23 -16.53 -12.09
N SER A 174 7.91 -17.06 -11.06
CA SER A 174 8.01 -18.51 -10.84
C SER A 174 6.64 -19.14 -10.58
N ASP A 175 6.53 -20.45 -10.79
CA ASP A 175 5.30 -21.21 -10.57
C ASP A 175 4.70 -21.00 -9.17
N ALA A 176 5.53 -20.88 -8.13
CA ALA A 176 5.08 -20.62 -6.77
C ALA A 176 4.44 -19.22 -6.63
N ILE A 177 5.06 -18.20 -7.24
CA ILE A 177 4.53 -16.83 -7.23
C ILE A 177 3.22 -16.77 -8.05
N LEU A 178 3.17 -17.47 -9.18
CA LEU A 178 1.97 -17.54 -10.01
C LEU A 178 0.81 -18.25 -9.30
N LYS A 179 1.06 -19.34 -8.57
CA LYS A 179 0.03 -19.99 -7.73
C LYS A 179 -0.55 -19.04 -6.69
N ILE A 180 0.30 -18.26 -6.01
CA ILE A 180 -0.16 -17.23 -5.06
C ILE A 180 -1.02 -16.19 -5.77
N LYS A 181 -0.56 -15.70 -6.93
CA LYS A 181 -1.30 -14.72 -7.74
C LYS A 181 -2.68 -15.24 -8.13
N ASP A 182 -2.73 -16.46 -8.66
CA ASP A 182 -3.95 -17.08 -9.18
C ASP A 182 -4.94 -17.37 -8.06
N TRP A 183 -4.47 -17.87 -6.91
CA TRP A 183 -5.30 -18.05 -5.73
C TRP A 183 -5.91 -16.73 -5.24
N ILE A 184 -5.11 -15.65 -5.16
CA ILE A 184 -5.63 -14.33 -4.77
C ILE A 184 -6.68 -13.86 -5.77
N ASN A 185 -6.38 -13.91 -7.07
CA ASN A 185 -7.28 -13.47 -8.14
C ASN A 185 -8.56 -14.31 -8.22
N ALA A 186 -8.51 -15.59 -7.83
CA ALA A 186 -9.68 -16.47 -7.70
C ALA A 186 -10.55 -16.19 -6.46
N GLY A 187 -10.18 -15.19 -5.65
CA GLY A 187 -10.91 -14.76 -4.47
C GLY A 187 -10.33 -15.25 -3.14
N ALA A 188 -9.09 -15.75 -3.14
CA ALA A 188 -8.38 -16.19 -1.94
C ALA A 188 -9.22 -17.12 -1.05
N LYS A 189 -9.73 -18.22 -1.63
CA LYS A 189 -10.64 -19.15 -0.95
C LYS A 189 -9.88 -20.10 -0.03
N ASN A 190 -10.55 -20.57 1.03
CA ASN A 190 -10.07 -21.65 1.88
C ASN A 190 -10.62 -22.98 1.34
N ASP A 191 -9.99 -23.50 0.29
CA ASP A 191 -10.38 -24.74 -0.36
C ASP A 191 -9.22 -25.74 -0.41
N GLU A 192 -9.49 -26.91 -0.98
CA GLU A 192 -8.53 -27.99 -1.10
C GLU A 192 -7.31 -27.60 -1.95
N ASP A 193 -7.50 -26.73 -2.95
CA ASP A 193 -6.40 -26.20 -3.76
C ASP A 193 -5.49 -25.33 -2.89
N PHE A 194 -6.03 -24.35 -2.16
CA PHE A 194 -5.23 -23.55 -1.23
C PHE A 194 -4.42 -24.41 -0.25
N ALA A 195 -5.06 -25.40 0.38
CA ALA A 195 -4.41 -26.26 1.36
C ALA A 195 -3.28 -27.11 0.78
N LYS A 196 -3.37 -27.50 -0.50
CA LYS A 196 -2.40 -28.39 -1.17
C LYS A 196 -1.33 -27.66 -1.96
N THR A 197 -1.65 -26.51 -2.53
CA THR A 197 -0.80 -25.85 -3.55
C THR A 197 -0.28 -24.49 -3.12
N VAL A 198 -0.94 -23.83 -2.17
CA VAL A 198 -0.59 -22.47 -1.73
C VAL A 198 -0.01 -22.45 -0.33
N LEU A 199 -0.73 -22.97 0.67
CA LEU A 199 -0.30 -22.95 2.07
C LEU A 199 1.09 -23.58 2.30
N PRO A 200 1.44 -24.72 1.67
CA PRO A 200 2.77 -25.32 1.85
C PRO A 200 3.92 -24.43 1.37
N LEU A 201 3.67 -23.49 0.44
CA LEU A 201 4.72 -22.58 -0.07
C LEU A 201 5.27 -21.66 1.02
N PHE A 202 4.49 -21.34 2.06
CA PHE A 202 4.96 -20.51 3.17
C PHE A 202 5.89 -21.28 4.13
N THR A 203 5.85 -22.61 4.08
CA THR A 203 6.68 -23.51 4.90
C THR A 203 7.88 -24.08 4.15
N ASP A 204 7.89 -24.00 2.82
CA ASP A 204 9.00 -24.44 1.99
C ASP A 204 10.05 -23.32 1.91
N PRO A 205 11.29 -23.55 2.39
CA PRO A 205 12.34 -22.54 2.35
C PRO A 205 12.74 -22.12 0.93
N ASN A 206 12.53 -22.98 -0.07
CA ASN A 206 13.02 -22.78 -1.44
C ASN A 206 11.95 -22.29 -2.41
N ALA A 207 10.69 -22.16 -1.96
CA ALA A 207 9.55 -21.86 -2.84
C ALA A 207 9.72 -20.56 -3.67
N PHE A 208 10.49 -19.60 -3.15
CA PHE A 208 10.60 -18.26 -3.73
C PHE A 208 12.04 -17.82 -4.02
N GLY A 209 12.97 -18.78 -4.21
CA GLY A 209 14.38 -18.49 -4.52
C GLY A 209 15.21 -18.01 -3.31
N ALA A 210 14.74 -18.31 -2.10
CA ALA A 210 15.46 -18.07 -0.85
C ALA A 210 15.82 -19.40 -0.16
N GLU A 211 16.48 -19.32 1.00
CA GLU A 211 16.79 -20.49 1.85
C GLU A 211 16.04 -20.43 3.19
N THR A 212 14.98 -19.62 3.29
CA THR A 212 14.24 -19.39 4.53
C THR A 212 12.73 -19.38 4.27
N ALA A 213 12.01 -20.25 4.98
CA ALA A 213 10.57 -20.34 4.89
C ALA A 213 9.93 -19.08 5.51
N CYS A 214 8.79 -18.65 4.96
CA CYS A 214 8.11 -17.45 5.45
C CYS A 214 7.71 -17.58 6.93
N VAL A 215 7.30 -18.78 7.35
CA VAL A 215 6.87 -19.07 8.72
C VAL A 215 7.98 -19.01 9.75
N GLU A 216 9.27 -19.03 9.37
CA GLU A 216 10.36 -18.85 10.34
C GLU A 216 10.23 -17.49 11.06
N CYS A 217 9.84 -16.48 10.29
CA CYS A 217 9.65 -15.09 10.71
C CYS A 217 8.17 -14.71 10.90
N HIS A 218 7.21 -15.42 10.31
CA HIS A 218 5.78 -15.08 10.32
C HIS A 218 4.88 -16.23 10.78
N LYS A 219 4.96 -16.58 12.07
CA LYS A 219 4.26 -17.74 12.67
C LYS A 219 3.26 -17.42 13.78
N SER A 220 3.12 -16.15 14.17
CA SER A 220 2.25 -15.75 15.27
C SER A 220 1.88 -14.27 15.22
N PHE A 221 0.87 -13.86 16.00
CA PHE A 221 0.48 -12.46 16.18
C PHE A 221 1.24 -11.78 17.32
N ARG A 222 2.51 -12.17 17.54
CA ARG A 222 3.37 -11.66 18.61
C ARG A 222 4.68 -11.17 18.03
N ASP A 223 4.92 -9.88 18.10
CA ASP A 223 6.19 -9.25 17.72
C ASP A 223 6.91 -8.75 18.99
N PRO A 224 8.11 -9.26 19.32
CA PRO A 224 8.81 -10.43 18.75
C PRO A 224 8.20 -11.78 19.23
N PRO A 225 8.41 -12.91 18.52
CA PRO A 225 9.39 -13.12 17.44
C PRO A 225 8.84 -12.98 16.01
N SER A 226 7.54 -12.79 15.83
CA SER A 226 6.94 -12.70 14.49
C SER A 226 6.85 -11.25 14.03
N PHE A 227 7.65 -10.91 13.02
CA PHE A 227 7.74 -9.54 12.51
C PHE A 227 6.38 -9.04 12.04
N ASN A 228 6.06 -7.80 12.43
CA ASN A 228 4.82 -7.10 12.12
C ASN A 228 3.56 -7.84 12.61
N GLU A 229 3.70 -8.71 13.61
CA GLU A 229 2.63 -9.59 14.08
C GLU A 229 1.91 -10.31 12.92
N LEU A 230 2.64 -10.75 11.88
CA LEU A 230 2.05 -11.49 10.77
C LEU A 230 2.18 -12.99 11.00
N ASN A 231 1.12 -13.73 10.69
CA ASN A 231 1.08 -15.18 10.79
C ASN A 231 0.64 -15.81 9.46
N LEU A 232 1.51 -16.62 8.87
CA LEU A 232 1.31 -17.27 7.57
C LEU A 232 1.10 -18.80 7.69
N THR A 233 0.78 -19.30 8.89
CA THR A 233 0.67 -20.75 9.17
C THR A 233 -0.69 -21.37 8.87
N SER A 234 -1.73 -20.56 8.65
CA SER A 234 -3.07 -21.03 8.28
C SER A 234 -3.81 -20.01 7.41
N TYR A 235 -4.89 -20.44 6.77
CA TYR A 235 -5.76 -19.55 6.00
C TYR A 235 -6.27 -18.38 6.86
N GLU A 236 -6.90 -18.69 8.00
CA GLU A 236 -7.50 -17.71 8.90
C GLU A 236 -6.44 -16.71 9.40
N ALA A 237 -5.23 -17.21 9.64
CA ALA A 237 -4.11 -16.38 10.06
C ALA A 237 -3.65 -15.40 8.96
N ILE A 238 -3.49 -15.89 7.72
CA ILE A 238 -3.14 -15.06 6.56
C ILE A 238 -4.19 -13.97 6.35
N MET A 239 -5.47 -14.34 6.41
CA MET A 239 -6.59 -13.42 6.18
C MET A 239 -6.81 -12.44 7.35
N THR A 240 -6.33 -12.75 8.55
CA THR A 240 -6.32 -11.81 9.69
C THR A 240 -5.38 -10.62 9.45
N GLY A 241 -4.28 -10.85 8.72
CA GLY A 241 -3.33 -9.81 8.34
C GLY A 241 -2.33 -9.42 9.43
N ALA A 242 -1.54 -8.39 9.14
CA ALA A 242 -0.46 -7.91 9.98
C ALA A 242 -0.94 -6.95 11.09
N PHE A 243 -0.15 -6.79 12.16
CA PHE A 243 -0.42 -5.91 13.30
C PHE A 243 -1.77 -6.15 13.98
N SER A 244 -2.32 -7.37 13.88
CA SER A 244 -3.68 -7.66 14.30
C SER A 244 -3.88 -7.52 15.82
N LYS A 245 -2.86 -7.86 16.62
CA LYS A 245 -2.91 -7.75 18.07
C LYS A 245 -2.78 -6.29 18.51
N THR A 246 -1.83 -5.56 17.95
CA THR A 246 -1.61 -4.15 18.28
C THR A 246 -2.79 -3.28 17.85
N ARG A 247 -3.34 -3.50 16.66
CA ARG A 247 -4.53 -2.78 16.17
C ARG A 247 -5.81 -3.22 16.89
N GLY A 248 -5.90 -4.48 17.29
CA GLY A 248 -7.01 -4.99 18.10
C GLY A 248 -7.18 -4.26 19.43
N LYS A 249 -6.08 -3.81 20.07
CA LYS A 249 -6.13 -3.01 21.31
C LYS A 249 -6.88 -1.68 21.16
N VAL A 250 -6.96 -1.15 19.93
CA VAL A 250 -7.68 0.08 19.59
C VAL A 250 -8.93 -0.21 18.76
N GLY A 251 -9.44 -1.44 18.80
CA GLY A 251 -10.68 -1.85 18.13
C GLY A 251 -10.60 -1.88 16.61
N LYS A 252 -9.40 -1.92 16.02
CA LYS A 252 -9.19 -1.96 14.57
C LYS A 252 -8.79 -3.37 14.11
N PRO A 253 -9.24 -3.84 12.93
CA PRO A 253 -8.77 -5.10 12.38
C PRO A 253 -7.28 -5.02 12.02
N GLY A 254 -6.65 -6.18 11.84
CA GLY A 254 -5.31 -6.28 11.25
C GLY A 254 -5.25 -5.61 9.87
N VAL A 255 -4.04 -5.23 9.46
CA VAL A 255 -3.79 -4.69 8.12
C VAL A 255 -3.83 -5.86 7.13
N PRO A 256 -4.76 -5.88 6.17
CA PRO A 256 -4.85 -6.97 5.21
C PRO A 256 -3.55 -7.12 4.41
N VAL A 257 -3.06 -8.35 4.31
CA VAL A 257 -1.93 -8.70 3.42
C VAL A 257 -2.40 -9.37 2.13
N VAL A 258 -3.64 -9.84 2.11
CA VAL A 258 -4.33 -10.39 0.92
C VAL A 258 -5.59 -9.56 0.69
N ILE A 259 -5.77 -9.10 -0.54
CA ILE A 259 -6.98 -8.46 -1.03
C ILE A 259 -7.59 -9.42 -2.06
N PRO A 260 -8.65 -10.17 -1.69
CA PRO A 260 -9.30 -11.11 -2.59
C PRO A 260 -9.67 -10.47 -3.94
N PHE A 261 -9.50 -11.24 -5.02
CA PHE A 261 -9.73 -10.83 -6.41
C PHE A 261 -8.77 -9.78 -6.96
N ASN A 262 -7.74 -9.36 -6.20
CA ASN A 262 -6.80 -8.35 -6.65
C ASN A 262 -5.38 -8.59 -6.10
N ALA A 263 -4.62 -9.43 -6.82
CA ALA A 263 -3.22 -9.70 -6.48
C ALA A 263 -2.34 -8.45 -6.56
N GLU A 264 -2.54 -7.58 -7.56
CA GLU A 264 -1.68 -6.41 -7.74
C GLU A 264 -1.77 -5.42 -6.58
N ASP A 265 -2.92 -5.34 -5.89
CA ASP A 265 -3.09 -4.51 -4.69
C ASP A 265 -2.79 -5.27 -3.38
N SER A 266 -2.62 -6.59 -3.43
CA SER A 266 -2.31 -7.41 -2.25
C SER A 266 -0.85 -7.24 -1.80
N PRO A 267 -0.59 -6.77 -0.58
CA PRO A 267 0.78 -6.63 -0.07
C PRO A 267 1.59 -7.92 -0.13
N LEU A 268 0.97 -9.08 0.08
CA LEU A 268 1.62 -10.38 -0.04
C LEU A 268 2.26 -10.58 -1.41
N TYR A 269 1.49 -10.37 -2.48
CA TYR A 269 1.98 -10.52 -3.86
C TYR A 269 2.97 -9.42 -4.26
N GLN A 270 2.73 -8.18 -3.81
CA GLN A 270 3.68 -7.08 -4.02
C GLN A 270 5.04 -7.40 -3.39
N ARG A 271 5.07 -7.95 -2.17
CA ARG A 271 6.32 -8.32 -1.49
C ARG A 271 7.06 -9.45 -2.21
N LEU A 272 6.37 -10.36 -2.89
CA LEU A 272 7.03 -11.43 -3.66
C LEU A 272 7.65 -10.92 -4.98
N THR A 273 7.06 -9.89 -5.59
CA THR A 273 7.38 -9.48 -6.98
C THR A 273 8.12 -8.16 -7.12
N LYS A 274 8.15 -7.32 -6.09
CA LYS A 274 8.79 -6.00 -6.14
C LYS A 274 10.15 -6.05 -5.44
N ASN A 275 11.21 -6.00 -6.22
CA ASN A 275 12.56 -5.77 -5.70
C ASN A 275 12.66 -4.36 -5.09
N ARG A 276 13.27 -4.23 -3.92
CA ARG A 276 13.58 -2.92 -3.34
C ARG A 276 14.59 -2.20 -4.25
N MET A 277 14.45 -0.89 -4.33
CA MET A 277 15.33 0.00 -5.09
C MET A 277 16.26 0.78 -4.15
N PRO A 278 17.53 1.00 -4.54
CA PRO A 278 18.16 0.47 -5.75
C PRO A 278 18.34 -1.06 -5.69
N PRO A 279 18.45 -1.77 -6.85
CA PRO A 279 18.55 -3.23 -6.84
C PRO A 279 19.76 -3.69 -6.02
N GLY A 280 19.54 -4.66 -5.14
CA GLY A 280 20.60 -5.20 -4.27
C GLY A 280 20.89 -4.39 -3.01
N VAL A 281 20.13 -3.31 -2.73
CA VAL A 281 20.24 -2.59 -1.45
C VAL A 281 20.04 -3.55 -0.27
N ASP A 282 20.88 -3.40 0.76
CA ASP A 282 20.80 -4.22 1.97
C ASP A 282 19.39 -4.13 2.59
N PRO A 283 18.68 -5.25 2.80
CA PRO A 283 17.38 -5.26 3.46
C PRO A 283 17.39 -4.65 4.87
N GLY A 284 18.55 -4.61 5.54
CA GLY A 284 18.76 -3.93 6.82
C GLY A 284 18.81 -2.40 6.73
N SER A 285 18.96 -1.84 5.52
CA SER A 285 18.95 -0.39 5.30
C SER A 285 17.62 0.22 5.77
N PRO A 286 17.62 1.36 6.49
CA PRO A 286 16.42 1.97 7.03
C PRO A 286 15.34 2.17 5.97
N ASN A 287 14.13 1.66 6.23
CA ASN A 287 12.98 1.86 5.34
C ASN A 287 12.45 3.30 5.41
N ASP A 288 12.78 4.04 6.47
CA ASP A 288 12.36 5.41 6.73
C ASP A 288 13.57 6.37 6.73
N HIS A 289 14.45 6.20 5.74
CA HIS A 289 15.55 7.14 5.50
C HIS A 289 15.01 8.58 5.34
N PRO A 290 15.68 9.62 5.87
CA PRO A 290 15.28 11.03 5.72
C PRO A 290 14.80 11.41 4.33
N ASN A 291 15.59 11.08 3.30
CA ASN A 291 15.25 11.40 1.91
C ASN A 291 13.99 10.68 1.42
N THR A 292 13.71 9.48 1.94
CA THR A 292 12.46 8.78 1.66
C THR A 292 11.27 9.52 2.27
N LEU A 293 11.42 10.02 3.49
CA LEU A 293 10.37 10.83 4.14
C LEU A 293 10.14 12.15 3.38
N LEU A 294 11.20 12.80 2.91
CA LEU A 294 11.11 14.01 2.09
C LEU A 294 10.46 13.74 0.72
N LEU A 295 10.78 12.61 0.08
CA LEU A 295 10.10 12.16 -1.13
C LEU A 295 8.61 11.92 -0.88
N MET A 296 8.27 11.21 0.19
CA MET A 296 6.87 10.99 0.58
C MET A 296 6.15 12.31 0.82
N ARG A 297 6.82 13.27 1.46
CA ARG A 297 6.27 14.59 1.72
C ARG A 297 6.03 15.39 0.44
N TRP A 298 6.96 15.34 -0.53
CA TRP A 298 6.74 15.94 -1.85
C TRP A 298 5.53 15.33 -2.57
N VAL A 299 5.36 14.00 -2.49
CA VAL A 299 4.18 13.32 -3.06
C VAL A 299 2.89 13.75 -2.36
N GLU A 300 2.90 13.81 -1.03
CA GLU A 300 1.76 14.27 -0.21
C GLU A 300 1.37 15.72 -0.55
N GLN A 301 2.36 16.59 -0.80
CA GLN A 301 2.15 17.97 -1.27
C GLN A 301 1.65 18.05 -2.72
N GLY A 302 1.41 16.94 -3.40
CA GLY A 302 0.85 16.90 -4.74
C GLY A 302 1.87 16.72 -5.86
N ALA A 303 3.12 16.39 -5.53
CA ALA A 303 4.18 16.07 -6.48
C ALA A 303 4.43 17.19 -7.52
N TRP A 304 4.47 18.45 -7.06
CA TRP A 304 4.59 19.61 -7.93
C TRP A 304 5.99 19.73 -8.56
N CYS A 305 6.04 20.23 -9.79
CA CYS A 305 7.27 20.40 -10.58
C CYS A 305 7.99 21.74 -10.36
N LYS A 306 7.74 22.41 -9.22
CA LYS A 306 8.30 23.72 -8.88
C LYS A 306 9.16 23.64 -7.63
#